data_AF-A0A7C5HSL7-F1
#
_entry.id   AF-A0A7C5HSL7-F1
#
_cell.length_a   1.000
_cell.length_b   1.000
_cell.length_c   1.000
_cell.angle_alpha   90.00
_cell.angle_beta   90.00
_cell.angle_gamma   90.00
#
_symmetry.space_group_name_H-M   'P 1'
#
loop_
_entity.id
_entity.type
_entity.pdbx_description
1 polymer ?
#
loop_
_entity_poly.entity_id
_entity_poly.type
_entity_poly.pdbx_seq_one_letter_code
_entity_poly.pdbx_strand_id
1 'polypeptide(L)' 'MAKKQTFGDKQKKGATDFKMAKLVYSVKSEKTNAWKFVEKNVRIPSGENDVEVLKKAMTDQGK' A
#
# COMPACT_ATOMS: atom_id res chain seq x y z
N MET A 1 -45.82 18.61 -1.21
CA MET A 1 -45.21 17.30 -1.56
C MET A 1 -43.73 17.50 -1.80
N ALA A 2 -42.87 17.05 -0.89
CA ALA A 2 -41.43 17.04 -1.13
C ALA A 2 -41.12 15.98 -2.18
N LYS A 3 -40.48 16.35 -3.29
CA LYS A 3 -40.01 15.40 -4.29
C LYS A 3 -39.03 14.44 -3.59
N LYS A 4 -39.34 13.14 -3.58
CA LYS A 4 -38.42 12.10 -3.10
C LYS A 4 -37.16 12.18 -3.96
N GLN A 5 -36.09 12.71 -3.38
CA GLN A 5 -34.76 12.65 -3.96
C GLN A 5 -34.26 11.21 -3.80
N THR A 6 -34.25 10.47 -4.89
CA THR A 6 -33.62 9.14 -4.92
C THR A 6 -32.12 9.36 -4.95
N PHE A 7 -31.44 9.13 -3.83
CA PHE A 7 -30.00 8.92 -3.83
C PHE A 7 -29.79 7.57 -4.50
N GLY A 8 -29.57 7.57 -5.82
CA GLY A 8 -29.21 6.35 -6.54
C GLY A 8 -28.09 5.66 -5.78
N ASP A 9 -28.30 4.39 -5.42
CA ASP A 9 -27.34 3.57 -4.72
C ASP A 9 -25.97 3.81 -5.34
N LYS A 10 -25.09 4.50 -4.60
CA LYS A 10 -23.67 4.48 -4.90
C LYS A 10 -23.25 3.05 -4.63
N GLN A 11 -23.42 2.19 -5.63
CA GLN A 11 -22.74 0.92 -5.75
C GLN A 11 -21.28 1.22 -5.46
N LYS A 12 -20.84 0.88 -4.25
CA LYS A 12 -19.44 0.90 -3.88
C LYS A 12 -18.81 -0.09 -4.86
N LYS A 13 -18.23 0.42 -5.95
CA LYS A 13 -17.35 -0.37 -6.83
C LYS A 13 -16.42 -1.12 -5.89
N GLY A 14 -16.51 -2.45 -5.94
CA GLY A 14 -16.09 -3.36 -4.88
C GLY A 14 -14.84 -2.87 -4.16
N ALA A 15 -14.96 -2.67 -2.85
CA ALA A 15 -13.79 -2.63 -2.00
C ALA A 15 -13.19 -4.04 -2.10
N THR A 16 -12.29 -4.25 -3.05
CA THR A 16 -11.44 -5.44 -3.04
C THR A 16 -10.73 -5.39 -1.70
N ASP A 17 -10.97 -6.35 -0.81
CA ASP A 17 -10.30 -6.38 0.48
C ASP A 17 -8.78 -6.33 0.25
N PHE A 18 -8.09 -5.45 0.97
CA PHE A 18 -6.64 -5.34 0.90
C PHE A 18 -6.11 -5.00 2.29
N LYS A 19 -4.93 -5.51 2.60
CA LYS A 19 -4.17 -5.11 3.78
C LYS A 19 -3.17 -4.04 3.38
N MET A 20 -2.83 -3.18 4.33
CA MET A 20 -1.73 -2.23 4.19
C MET A 20 -0.63 -2.64 5.16
N ALA A 21 0.60 -2.77 4.67
CA ALA A 21 1.76 -3.01 5.49
C ALA A 21 2.72 -1.81 5.38
N LYS A 22 3.23 -1.34 6.52
CA LYS A 22 4.34 -0.38 6.54
C LYS A 22 5.65 -1.16 6.48
N LEU A 23 6.37 -1.02 5.38
CA LEU A 23 7.69 -1.57 5.18
C LEU A 23 8.74 -0.53 5.60
N VAL A 24 9.53 -0.84 6.61
CA VAL A 24 10.64 0.00 7.09
C VAL A 24 11.93 -0.77 6.93
N TYR A 25 12.91 -0.19 6.24
CA TYR A 25 14.24 -0.77 6.09
C TYR A 25 15.32 0.30 6.14
N SER A 26 16.52 -0.11 6.51
CA SER A 26 17.68 0.77 6.58
C SER A 26 18.51 0.68 5.30
N VAL A 27 19.00 1.82 4.84
CA VAL A 27 19.97 1.94 3.76
C VAL A 27 21.15 2.77 4.23
N LYS A 28 22.36 2.41 3.82
CA LYS A 28 23.54 3.22 4.10
C LYS A 28 23.60 4.37 3.10
N SER A 29 23.68 5.59 3.61
CA SER A 29 23.79 6.81 2.81
C SER A 29 25.14 6.86 2.11
N GLU A 30 25.17 6.89 0.78
CA GLU A 30 26.43 7.00 0.02
C GLU A 30 27.17 8.32 0.28
N LYS A 31 26.43 9.40 0.55
CA LYS A 31 27.01 10.74 0.76
C LYS A 31 27.64 10.93 2.14
N THR A 32 27.09 10.27 3.15
CA THR A 32 27.41 10.58 4.56
C THR A 32 27.79 9.36 5.39
N ASN A 33 27.75 8.15 4.81
CA ASN A 33 27.94 6.86 5.48
C ASN A 33 27.02 6.56 6.66
N ALA A 34 26.05 7.44 6.96
CA ALA A 34 25.05 7.26 7.99
C ALA A 34 23.94 6.28 7.56
N TRP A 35 23.34 5.60 8.52
CA TRP A 35 22.15 4.79 8.29
C TRP A 35 20.91 5.68 8.15
N LYS A 36 20.12 5.43 7.11
CA LYS A 36 18.83 6.07 6.87
C LYS A 36 17.74 5.02 6.90
N PHE A 37 16.60 5.35 7.48
CA PHE A 37 15.41 4.51 7.40
C PHE A 37 14.51 5.02 6.28
N VAL A 38 14.07 4.12 5.42
CA VAL A 38 13.11 4.38 4.36
C VAL A 38 11.82 3.66 4.72
N GLU A 39 10.72 4.40 4.71
CA GLU A 39 9.38 3.87 4.95
C GLU A 39 8.58 3.84 3.64
N LYS A 40 7.89 2.74 3.39
CA LYS A 40 6.97 2.59 2.26
C LYS A 40 5.70 1.89 2.72
N ASN A 41 4.55 2.44 2.34
CA ASN A 41 3.29 1.76 2.51
C ASN A 41 3.06 0.81 1.32
N VAL A 42 2.92 -0.48 1.60
CA VAL A 42 2.70 -1.52 0.59
C VAL A 42 1.26 -2.01 0.70
N ARG A 43 0.53 -1.97 -0.41
CA ARG A 43 -0.80 -2.55 -0.52
C ARG A 43 -0.66 -4.03 -0.85
N ILE A 44 -1.25 -4.89 -0.02
CA ILE A 44 -1.27 -6.34 -0.18
C ILE A 44 -2.70 -6.74 -0.58
N PRO A 45 -2.91 -7.22 -1.82
CA PRO A 45 -4.21 -7.71 -2.26
C PRO A 45 -4.67 -8.90 -1.40
N SER A 46 -5.96 -8.99 -1.10
CA SER A 46 -6.51 -10.14 -0.38
C SER A 46 -6.28 -11.43 -1.18
N GLY A 47 -5.83 -12.47 -0.49
CA GLY A 47 -5.51 -13.78 -1.08
C GLY A 47 -4.07 -13.96 -1.53
N GLU A 48 -3.24 -12.90 -1.54
CA GLU A 48 -1.80 -13.02 -1.82
C GLU A 48 -0.99 -13.33 -0.55
N ASN A 49 0.21 -13.91 -0.74
CA ASN A 49 1.14 -14.16 0.36
C ASN A 49 1.86 -12.85 0.76
N ASP A 50 1.59 -12.39 1.98
CA ASP A 50 2.16 -11.15 2.54
C ASP A 50 3.69 -11.05 2.38
N VAL A 51 4.43 -12.15 2.62
CA VAL A 51 5.91 -12.18 2.57
C VAL A 51 6.43 -12.00 1.14
N GLU A 52 5.79 -12.62 0.16
CA GLU A 52 6.21 -12.50 -1.25
C GLU A 52 5.99 -11.10 -1.79
N VAL A 53 4.85 -10.48 -1.45
CA VAL A 53 4.53 -9.10 -1.85
C VAL A 53 5.53 -8.11 -1.25
N LEU A 54 5.87 -8.27 0.03
CA LEU A 54 6.85 -7.40 0.70
C LEU A 54 8.26 -7.59 0.14
N LYS A 55 8.68 -8.82 -0.18
CA LYS A 55 9.98 -9.09 -0.82
C LYS A 55 10.09 -8.42 -2.20
N LYS A 56 9.07 -8.54 -3.04
CA LYS A 56 9.01 -7.85 -4.35
C LYS A 56 9.08 -6.33 -4.17
N ALA A 57 8.36 -5.80 -3.18
CA ALA A 57 8.35 -4.37 -2.89
C ALA A 57 9.70 -3.81 -2.43
N MET A 58 10.56 -4.63 -1.82
CA MET A 58 11.95 -4.30 -1.49
C MET A 58 12.86 -4.25 -2.73
N THR A 59 12.72 -5.20 -3.66
CA THR A 59 13.62 -5.32 -4.83
C THR A 59 13.36 -4.27 -5.91
N ASP A 60 12.12 -3.80 -6.06
CA ASP A 60 11.74 -2.81 -7.08
C ASP A 60 12.34 -1.41 -6.87
N GLN A 61 12.90 -1.11 -5.70
CA GLN A 61 13.53 0.19 -5.42
C GLN A 61 14.97 0.33 -5.94
N GLY A 62 15.54 -0.73 -6.55
CA GLY A 62 16.92 -0.77 -7.01
C GLY A 62 17.13 -0.47 -8.50
N LYS A 63 16.15 0.09 -9.22
CA LYS A 63 16.28 0.51 -10.63
C LYS A 63 16.24 2.02 -10.78
#